data_AF-A0A536LHN2-F1
#
_entry.id   AF-A0A536LHN2-F1
#
_cell.length_a   1.000
_cell.length_b   1.000
_cell.length_c   1.000
_cell.angle_alpha   90.00
_cell.angle_beta   90.00
_cell.angle_gamma   90.00
#
_symmetry.space_group_name_H-M   'P 1'
#
loop_
_entity.id
_entity.type
_entity.pdbx_description
1 polymer ?
#
loop_
_entity_poly.entity_id
_entity_poly.type
_entity_poly.pdbx_seq_one_letter_code
_entity_poly.pdbx_strand_id
1 'polypeptide(L)' 'MRRSERHSAGTITGYVGFVFGLLCVISVASEFGEPLPTGEAAFTVLMTMIVGYAIGWLIQPLIAIMFPQS' A
#
# COMPACT_ATOMS: atom_id res chain seq x y z
N MET A 1 21.65 6.75 1.85
CA MET A 1 20.56 5.77 2.05
C MET A 1 20.78 4.58 1.15
N ARG A 2 20.80 3.38 1.72
CA ARG A 2 20.98 2.18 0.90
C ARG A 2 19.68 1.93 0.13
N ARG A 3 19.79 1.64 -1.17
CA ARG A 3 18.64 1.30 -2.04
C ARG A 3 17.78 0.18 -1.43
N SER A 4 18.39 -0.71 -0.65
CA SER A 4 17.75 -1.77 0.12
C SER A 4 16.77 -1.26 1.19
N GLU A 5 17.06 -0.15 1.87
CA GLU A 5 16.20 0.41 2.92
C GLU A 5 14.92 1.00 2.34
N ARG A 6 15.04 1.74 1.23
CA ARG A 6 13.89 2.28 0.49
C ARG A 6 13.02 1.18 -0.09
N HIS A 7 13.65 0.11 -0.58
CA HIS A 7 12.94 -1.05 -1.07
C HIS A 7 12.18 -1.77 0.07
N SER A 8 12.83 -2.00 1.22
CA SER A 8 12.18 -2.58 2.40
C SER A 8 10.98 -1.76 2.86
N ALA A 9 11.15 -0.44 3.00
CA ALA A 9 10.08 0.47 3.39
C ALA A 9 8.91 0.45 2.40
N GLY A 10 9.20 0.51 1.10
CA GLY A 10 8.19 0.35 0.05
C GLY A 10 7.47 -0.99 0.13
N THR A 11 8.19 -2.09 0.35
CA THR A 11 7.56 -3.42 0.45
C THR A 11 6.60 -3.50 1.65
N ILE A 12 6.99 -2.97 2.81
CA ILE A 12 6.12 -2.93 4.01
C ILE A 12 4.84 -2.14 3.74
N THR A 13 4.97 -0.91 3.23
CA THR A 13 3.79 -0.07 2.93
C THR A 13 2.98 -0.61 1.75
N GLY A 14 3.61 -1.34 0.83
CA GLY A 14 2.93 -2.09 -0.22
C GLY A 14 1.99 -3.16 0.34
N TYR A 15 2.44 -3.94 1.33
CA TYR A 15 1.57 -4.90 2.03
C TYR A 15 0.42 -4.21 2.78
N VAL A 16 0.68 -3.06 3.40
CA VAL A 16 -0.38 -2.24 4.02
C VAL A 16 -1.40 -1.81 2.95
N GLY A 17 -0.94 -1.33 1.80
CA GLY A 17 -1.79 -0.96 0.67
C GLY A 17 -2.59 -2.13 0.11
N PHE A 18 -2.02 -3.33 0.07
CA PHE A 18 -2.73 -4.56 -0.31
C PHE A 18 -3.89 -4.87 0.65
N VAL A 19 -3.62 -4.89 1.96
CA VAL A 19 -4.65 -5.13 2.98
C VAL A 19 -5.74 -4.06 2.91
N PHE A 20 -5.36 -2.79 2.75
CA PHE A 20 -6.30 -1.70 2.60
C PHE A 20 -7.18 -1.85 1.35
N GLY A 21 -6.61 -2.26 0.22
CA GLY A 21 -7.36 -2.53 -1.00
C GLY A 21 -8.39 -3.64 -0.83
N LEU A 22 -8.01 -4.73 -0.15
CA LEU A 22 -8.95 -5.81 0.19
C LEU A 22 -10.09 -5.32 1.07
N LEU A 23 -9.78 -4.54 2.11
CA LEU A 23 -10.79 -3.95 2.98
C LEU A 23 -11.73 -3.03 2.20
N CYS A 24 -11.22 -2.24 1.26
CA CYS A 24 -12.04 -1.38 0.41
C CYS A 24 -13.03 -2.19 -0.43
N VAL A 25 -12.57 -3.27 -1.09
CA VAL A 25 -13.44 -4.16 -1.87
C VAL A 25 -14.52 -4.80 -0.98
N ILE A 26 -14.15 -5.25 0.22
CA ILE A 26 -15.09 -5.84 1.20
C ILE A 26 -16.11 -4.80 1.66
N SER A 27 -15.67 -3.57 1.97
CA SER A 27 -16.54 -2.48 2.39
C SER A 27 -17.56 -2.13 1.32
N VAL A 28 -17.14 -2.00 0.05
CA VAL A 28 -18.05 -1.73 -1.07
C VAL A 28 -19.08 -2.86 -1.22
N ALA A 29 -18.63 -4.13 -1.18
CA ALA A 29 -19.55 -5.27 -1.25
C ALA A 29 -20.56 -5.28 -0.07
N SER A 30 -20.12 -4.85 1.12
CA SER A 30 -20.97 -4.76 2.31
C SER A 30 -21.96 -3.60 2.26
N GLU A 31 -21.60 -2.46 1.66
CA GLU A 31 -22.47 -1.27 1.59
C GLU A 31 -23.54 -1.39 0.51
N PHE A 32 -23.17 -1.92 -0.66
CA PHE A 32 -24.05 -1.97 -1.83
C PHE A 32 -24.73 -3.33 -2.03
N GLY A 33 -24.32 -4.36 -1.27
CA GLY A 33 -24.90 -5.71 -1.35
C GLY A 33 -24.51 -6.51 -2.60
N GLU A 34 -23.74 -5.90 -3.51
CA GLU A 34 -23.21 -6.54 -4.70
C GLU A 34 -21.67 -6.46 -4.72
N PRO A 35 -20.98 -7.57 -5.02
CA PRO A 35 -19.53 -7.55 -5.12
C PRO A 35 -19.08 -6.79 -6.38
N LEU A 36 -17.96 -6.07 -6.26
CA LEU A 36 -17.30 -5.48 -7.43
C LEU A 36 -16.99 -6.55 -8.49
N PRO A 37 -17.10 -6.22 -9.79
CA PRO A 37 -16.60 -7.08 -10.86
C PRO A 37 -15.16 -7.50 -10.57
N THR A 38 -14.83 -8.78 -10.78
CA THR A 38 -13.52 -9.35 -10.39
C THR A 38 -12.34 -8.55 -10.94
N GLY A 39 -12.46 -8.00 -12.17
CA GLY A 39 -11.44 -7.15 -12.77
C GLY A 39 -11.23 -5.83 -12.01
N GLU A 40 -12.30 -5.17 -11.59
CA GLU A 40 -12.23 -3.91 -10.84
C GLU A 40 -11.74 -4.14 -9.41
N ALA A 41 -12.16 -5.22 -8.77
CA ALA A 41 -11.65 -5.61 -7.45
C ALA A 41 -10.14 -5.89 -7.49
N ALA A 42 -9.69 -6.70 -8.45
CA ALA A 42 -8.27 -6.99 -8.63
C ALA A 42 -7.46 -5.73 -8.96
N PHE A 43 -7.99 -4.87 -9.82
CA PHE A 43 -7.36 -3.58 -10.17
C PHE A 43 -7.23 -2.67 -8.94
N THR A 44 -8.28 -2.57 -8.12
CA THR A 44 -8.29 -1.74 -6.91
C THR A 44 -7.21 -2.20 -5.94
N VAL A 45 -7.15 -3.50 -5.65
CA VAL A 45 -6.14 -4.09 -4.75
C VAL A 45 -4.72 -3.90 -5.29
N LEU A 46 -4.53 -4.08 -6.61
CA LEU A 46 -3.24 -3.86 -7.25
C LEU A 46 -2.81 -2.40 -7.15
N MET A 47 -3.72 -1.46 -7.42
CA MET A 47 -3.43 -0.03 -7.39
C MET A 47 -3.12 0.45 -5.98
N THR A 48 -3.88 0.02 -4.97
CA THR A 48 -3.58 0.39 -3.57
C THR A 48 -2.24 -0.19 -3.12
N MET A 49 -1.87 -1.39 -3.56
CA MET A 49 -0.55 -1.97 -3.29
C MET A 49 0.58 -1.16 -3.95
N ILE A 50 0.45 -0.80 -5.23
CA ILE A 50 1.46 0.01 -5.96
C ILE A 50 1.62 1.39 -5.31
N VAL A 51 0.51 2.04 -5.00
CA VAL A 51 0.50 3.35 -4.32
C VAL A 51 1.14 3.24 -2.94
N GLY A 52 0.77 2.21 -2.16
CA GLY A 52 1.39 1.93 -0.86
C GLY A 52 2.90 1.77 -0.99
N TYR A 53 3.38 1.00 -1.96
CA TYR A 53 4.82 0.83 -2.21
C TYR A 53 5.51 2.14 -2.57
N ALA A 54 4.93 2.92 -3.48
CA ALA A 54 5.47 4.21 -3.89
C ALA A 54 5.56 5.19 -2.70
N ILE A 55 4.53 5.21 -1.86
CA ILE A 55 4.50 6.04 -0.64
C ILE A 55 5.65 5.66 0.30
N GLY A 56 5.83 4.38 0.65
CA GLY A 56 6.92 3.98 1.54
C GLY A 56 8.30 4.25 0.96
N TRP A 57 8.46 4.06 -0.35
CA TRP A 57 9.70 4.39 -1.04
C TRP A 57 10.03 5.89 -0.98
N LEU A 58 9.02 6.76 -1.09
CA LEU A 58 9.14 8.22 -1.02
C LEU A 58 9.27 8.75 0.41
N ILE A 59 8.64 8.11 1.40
CA ILE A 59 8.66 8.54 2.80
C ILE A 59 9.93 8.10 3.52
N GLN A 60 10.55 6.98 3.13
CA GLN A 60 11.79 6.51 3.75
C GLN A 60 12.89 7.59 3.92
N PRO A 61 13.20 8.45 2.93
CA PRO A 61 14.12 9.58 3.13
C PRO A 61 13.72 10.52 4.27
N LEU A 62 12.43 10.82 4.43
CA LEU A 62 11.93 11.64 5.54
C LEU A 62 12.10 10.92 6.88
N ILE A 63 11.78 9.62 6.95
CA ILE A 63 11.89 8.82 8.17
C ILE A 63 13.31 8.83 8.72
N ALA A 64 14.33 8.62 7.89
CA ALA A 64 15.70 8.59 8.42
C ALA A 64 16.25 9.98 8.77
N ILE A 65 15.66 11.07 8.27
CA ILE A 65 15.99 12.43 8.74
C ILE A 65 15.39 12.65 10.13
N MET A 66 14.16 12.20 10.36
CA MET A 66 13.45 12.38 11.64
C MET A 66 13.95 11.42 12.73
N PHE A 67 14.37 10.22 12.35
CA PHE A 67 14.84 9.16 13.26
C PHE A 67 16.23 8.68 12.83
N PRO A 68 17.28 9.52 12.99
CA PRO A 68 18.64 9.09 12.74
C PRO A 68 18.98 7.97 13.73
N GLN A 69 19.35 6.80 13.20
CA GLN A 69 19.77 5.66 14.01
C GLN A 69 21.14 6.02 14.59
N SER A 70 21.17 6.39 15.86
CA SER A 70 22.37 6.71 16.65
C SER A 70 23.27 5.51 16.85
#